data_AF-A0A1I6RQY7-F1
#
_entry.id   AF-A0A1I6RQY7-F1
#
_cell.length_a   1.000
_cell.length_b   1.000
_cell.length_c   1.000
_cell.angle_alpha   90.00
_cell.angle_beta   90.00
_cell.angle_gamma   90.00
#
_symmetry.space_group_name_H-M   'P 1'
#
loop_
_entity.id
_entity.type
_entity.pdbx_description
1 polymer ?
#
loop_
_entity_poly.entity_id
_entity_poly.type
_entity_poly.pdbx_seq_one_letter_code
_entity_poly.pdbx_strand_id
1 'polypeptide(L)'
;MHRFFGLILGLTCMLFSITLPAISDAATPPARIAEVKGVQVHQGKGKSFTVNRISQSELEHVLAGVDRMMGMRTSHLPDEYVKFRFPKPVVLSTSPVGHPIREIIITRPTKVWEPPRLLIKNQQQQWVEYHSRQSLMPLLDRIKATTHKIDSLHALV
;
A
#
# COMPACT_ATOMS: atom_id res chain seq x y z
N MET A 1 64.01 1.99 22.72
CA MET A 1 63.45 0.70 22.28
C MET A 1 62.63 0.11 23.42
N HIS A 2 61.37 -0.25 23.15
CA HIS A 2 60.49 -1.14 23.93
C HIS A 2 60.06 -0.66 25.34
N ARG A 3 58.86 -0.88 25.88
CA ARG A 3 57.52 -1.39 25.51
C ARG A 3 56.70 -1.06 26.79
N PHE A 4 55.63 -0.26 26.73
CA PHE A 4 54.22 -0.69 26.81
C PHE A 4 53.90 -1.89 27.72
N PHE A 5 52.74 -1.80 28.40
CA PHE A 5 51.98 -2.80 29.18
C PHE A 5 52.37 -2.94 30.65
N GLY A 6 51.48 -2.85 31.64
CA GLY A 6 50.02 -2.82 31.64
C GLY A 6 49.51 -2.85 33.10
N LEU A 7 48.19 -2.95 33.25
CA LEU A 7 47.43 -3.07 34.51
C LEU A 7 47.21 -1.79 35.33
N ILE A 8 46.48 -0.84 34.74
CA ILE A 8 45.55 -0.02 35.54
C ILE A 8 44.15 -0.61 35.37
N LEU A 9 43.83 -1.46 36.35
CA LEU A 9 42.59 -1.41 37.11
C LEU A 9 41.28 -1.54 36.33
N GLY A 10 40.84 -2.79 36.16
CA GLY A 10 39.49 -3.16 35.73
C GLY A 10 38.43 -2.81 36.78
N LEU A 11 37.87 -1.60 36.70
CA LEU A 11 36.73 -1.20 37.52
C LEU A 11 35.83 -0.16 36.82
N THR A 12 35.33 -0.47 35.63
CA THR A 12 34.33 0.40 34.95
C THR A 12 33.13 -0.37 34.37
N CYS A 13 32.92 -1.63 34.80
CA CYS A 13 31.95 -2.52 34.15
C CYS A 13 30.50 -2.45 34.68
N MET A 14 30.14 -1.48 35.50
CA MET A 14 28.78 -1.37 36.03
C MET A 14 28.38 0.10 36.01
N LEU A 15 27.64 0.51 34.98
CA LEU A 15 26.62 1.57 34.97
C LEU A 15 26.34 1.96 33.50
N PHE A 16 25.77 1.03 32.74
CA PHE A 16 24.94 1.40 31.61
C PHE A 16 23.55 0.83 31.87
N SER A 17 22.79 1.57 32.67
CA SER A 17 21.34 1.42 32.72
C SER A 17 20.81 1.78 31.33
N ILE A 18 20.67 0.78 30.47
CA ILE A 18 20.00 0.93 29.18
C ILE A 18 18.52 1.13 29.51
N THR A 19 18.12 2.38 29.68
CA THR A 19 16.72 2.75 29.59
C THR A 19 16.31 2.56 28.14
N LEU A 20 15.64 1.45 27.84
CA LEU A 20 14.88 1.29 26.60
C LEU A 20 13.80 2.39 26.62
N PRO A 21 13.80 3.39 25.72
CA PRO A 21 12.56 4.08 25.45
C PRO A 21 11.65 3.05 24.81
N ALA A 22 10.56 2.68 25.50
CA ALA A 22 9.43 2.09 24.85
C ALA A 22 9.01 3.06 23.76
N ILE A 23 9.34 2.75 22.51
CA ILE A 23 8.78 3.42 21.35
C ILE A 23 7.31 3.03 21.41
N SER A 24 6.52 3.88 22.05
CA SER A 24 5.09 3.87 21.92
C SER A 24 4.84 4.07 20.43
N ASP A 25 4.42 3.00 19.77
CA ASP A 25 4.00 2.98 18.37
C ASP A 25 2.71 3.81 18.32
N ALA A 26 2.90 5.13 18.42
CA ALA A 26 1.85 6.11 18.27
C ALA A 26 1.40 5.97 16.83
N ALA A 27 0.30 5.23 16.66
CA ALA A 27 -0.43 4.99 15.44
C ALA A 27 -0.24 6.15 14.48
N THR A 28 0.77 6.03 13.62
CA THR A 28 1.07 7.08 12.66
C THR A 28 -0.13 7.09 11.73
N PRO A 29 -0.83 8.23 11.57
CA PRO A 29 -2.05 8.26 10.80
C PRO A 29 -1.74 7.71 9.40
N PRO A 30 -2.68 6.93 8.80
CA PRO A 30 -2.44 6.34 7.50
C PRO A 30 -2.07 7.45 6.52
N ALA A 31 -1.32 7.08 5.47
CA ALA A 31 -0.94 8.02 4.44
C ALA A 31 -2.20 8.73 3.91
N ARG A 32 -2.45 9.95 4.38
CA ARG A 32 -3.71 10.65 4.11
C ARG A 32 -3.77 10.93 2.62
N ILE A 33 -4.69 10.26 1.94
CA ILE A 33 -4.93 10.49 0.54
C ILE A 33 -5.74 11.78 0.49
N ALA A 34 -5.24 12.81 -0.18
CA ALA A 34 -5.99 14.06 -0.32
C ALA A 34 -7.08 13.92 -1.41
N GLU A 35 -6.71 13.30 -2.52
CA GLU A 35 -7.56 13.10 -3.69
C GLU A 35 -7.13 11.81 -4.39
N VAL A 36 -8.09 11.11 -4.99
CA VAL A 36 -7.83 9.89 -5.75
C VAL A 36 -8.82 9.77 -6.91
N LYS A 37 -8.30 9.38 -8.08
CA LYS A 37 -9.07 9.11 -9.29
C LYS A 37 -9.11 7.60 -9.54
N GLY A 38 -10.31 7.05 -9.70
CA GLY A 38 -10.53 5.63 -9.93
C GLY A 38 -10.83 5.32 -11.39
N VAL A 39 -10.24 4.26 -11.92
CA VAL A 39 -10.55 3.71 -13.24
C VAL A 39 -10.75 2.21 -13.12
N GLN A 40 -11.93 1.73 -13.50
CA GLN A 40 -12.20 0.30 -13.63
C GLN A 40 -11.81 -0.13 -15.04
N VAL A 41 -10.92 -1.11 -15.16
CA VAL A 41 -10.48 -1.65 -16.45
C VAL A 41 -11.08 -3.03 -16.65
N HIS A 42 -11.65 -3.25 -17.83
CA HIS A 42 -12.16 -4.53 -18.30
C HIS A 42 -11.76 -4.70 -19.76
N GLN A 43 -10.99 -5.76 -20.06
CA GLN A 43 -10.47 -6.06 -21.40
C GLN A 43 -9.77 -4.86 -22.06
N GLY A 44 -8.91 -4.18 -21.29
CA GLY A 44 -8.18 -2.99 -21.74
C GLY A 44 -9.02 -1.70 -21.85
N LYS A 45 -10.35 -1.77 -21.74
CA LYS A 45 -11.23 -0.59 -21.74
C LYS A 45 -11.38 -0.05 -20.33
N GLY A 46 -11.09 1.23 -20.15
CA GLY A 46 -11.17 1.93 -18.85
C GLY A 46 -12.43 2.76 -18.71
N LYS A 47 -13.16 2.58 -17.60
CA LYS A 47 -14.27 3.44 -17.18
C LYS A 47 -13.89 4.18 -15.90
N SER A 48 -13.85 5.50 -15.97
CA SER A 48 -13.57 6.35 -14.81
C SER A 48 -14.76 6.34 -13.84
N PHE A 49 -14.47 6.38 -12.54
CA PHE A 49 -15.50 6.53 -11.50
C PHE A 49 -15.01 7.46 -10.40
N THR A 50 -15.97 8.09 -9.72
CA THR A 50 -15.69 8.93 -8.56
C THR A 50 -15.42 8.06 -7.33
N VAL A 51 -14.25 8.22 -6.73
CA VAL A 51 -13.93 7.57 -5.46
C VAL A 51 -14.56 8.38 -4.34
N ASN A 52 -15.57 7.81 -3.69
CA ASN A 52 -16.20 8.45 -2.54
C ASN A 52 -15.30 8.38 -1.28
N ARG A 53 -15.66 9.14 -0.24
CA ARG A 53 -14.88 9.22 1.00
C ARG A 53 -14.69 7.87 1.70
N ILE A 54 -15.67 6.98 1.57
CA ILE A 54 -15.62 5.65 2.20
C ILE A 54 -14.61 4.77 1.46
N SER A 55 -14.70 4.67 0.13
CA SER A 55 -13.73 3.94 -0.69
C SER A 55 -12.32 4.49 -0.53
N GLN A 56 -12.18 5.81 -0.35
CA GLN A 56 -10.91 6.44 -0.04
C GLN A 56 -10.38 6.01 1.34
N SER A 57 -11.23 5.96 2.37
CA SER A 57 -10.85 5.47 3.71
C SER A 57 -10.42 4.01 3.69
N GLU A 58 -11.14 3.14 2.97
CA GLU A 58 -10.76 1.74 2.80
C GLU A 58 -9.40 1.62 2.09
N LEU A 59 -9.17 2.47 1.08
CA LEU A 59 -7.89 2.50 0.38
C LEU A 59 -6.74 2.96 1.27
N GLU A 60 -6.95 3.98 2.12
CA GLU A 60 -5.99 4.40 3.14
C GLU A 60 -5.66 3.25 4.11
N HIS A 61 -6.69 2.51 4.52
CA HIS A 61 -6.55 1.35 5.42
C HIS A 61 -5.75 0.22 4.77
N VAL A 62 -6.03 -0.10 3.51
CA VAL A 62 -5.26 -1.07 2.71
C VAL A 62 -3.79 -0.68 2.60
N LEU A 63 -3.50 0.59 2.29
CA LEU A 63 -2.13 1.07 2.13
C LEU A 63 -1.36 1.10 3.45
N ALA A 64 -2.03 1.41 4.57
CA ALA A 64 -1.43 1.32 5.90
C ALA A 64 -1.10 -0.13 6.30
N GLY A 65 -1.78 -1.12 5.70
CA GLY A 65 -1.56 -2.54 5.94
C GLY A 65 -0.41 -3.16 5.15
N VAL A 66 0.23 -2.44 4.23
CA VAL A 66 1.27 -3.00 3.35
C VAL A 66 2.53 -3.34 4.13
N ASP A 67 2.89 -4.63 4.16
CA ASP A 67 3.92 -5.17 5.03
C ASP A 67 5.01 -5.97 4.30
N ARG A 68 4.74 -6.51 3.11
CA ARG A 68 5.71 -7.34 2.37
C ARG A 68 5.62 -7.14 0.85
N MET A 69 6.80 -7.12 0.20
CA MET A 69 6.91 -7.25 -1.25
C MET A 69 6.80 -8.73 -1.64
N MET A 70 5.89 -9.06 -2.56
CA MET A 70 5.65 -10.44 -3.01
C MET A 70 6.43 -10.79 -4.28
N GLY A 71 6.82 -9.79 -5.08
CA GLY A 71 7.67 -9.98 -6.25
C GLY A 71 7.32 -9.06 -7.40
N MET A 72 8.18 -9.03 -8.42
CA MET A 72 7.92 -8.30 -9.66
C MET A 72 6.95 -9.11 -10.53
N ARG A 73 5.92 -8.46 -11.07
CA ARG A 73 5.13 -9.07 -12.14
C ARG A 73 5.61 -8.57 -13.50
N THR A 74 5.61 -9.48 -14.46
CA THR A 74 5.87 -9.22 -15.87
C THR A 74 4.81 -8.28 -16.45
N SER A 75 5.13 -7.70 -17.60
CA SER A 75 4.45 -6.62 -18.33
C SER A 75 2.94 -6.80 -18.62
N HIS A 76 2.36 -7.97 -18.38
CA HIS A 76 0.96 -8.24 -18.67
C HIS A 76 0.08 -8.21 -17.42
N LEU A 77 -0.75 -7.16 -17.33
CA LEU A 77 -1.81 -7.05 -16.34
C LEU A 77 -2.97 -7.99 -16.72
N PRO A 78 -3.77 -8.46 -15.75
CA PRO A 78 -4.99 -9.21 -16.05
C PRO A 78 -6.00 -8.34 -16.81
N ASP A 79 -6.97 -8.98 -17.47
CA ASP A 79 -8.01 -8.27 -18.22
C ASP A 79 -8.89 -7.39 -17.33
N GLU A 80 -9.02 -7.74 -16.05
CA GLU A 80 -9.85 -7.03 -15.09
C GLU A 80 -9.06 -6.53 -13.88
N TYR A 81 -9.12 -5.23 -13.67
CA TYR A 81 -8.53 -4.60 -12.49
C TYR A 81 -9.15 -3.24 -12.19
N VAL A 82 -8.84 -2.71 -11.02
CA VAL A 82 -9.14 -1.34 -10.64
C VAL A 82 -7.83 -0.59 -10.47
N LYS A 83 -7.68 0.52 -11.19
CA LYS A 83 -6.53 1.42 -11.08
C LYS A 83 -6.91 2.65 -10.28
N PHE A 84 -6.10 3.00 -9.30
CA PHE A 84 -6.20 4.24 -8.58
C PHE A 84 -5.01 5.13 -8.93
N ARG A 85 -5.29 6.40 -9.23
CA ARG A 85 -4.27 7.40 -9.49
C ARG A 85 -4.36 8.50 -8.45
N PHE A 86 -3.23 8.83 -7.86
CA PHE A 86 -3.08 9.88 -6.87
C PHE A 86 -2.49 11.13 -7.52
N PRO A 87 -3.24 12.24 -7.62
CA PRO A 87 -2.71 13.50 -8.15
C PRO A 87 -1.53 14.01 -7.34
N LYS A 88 -1.60 13.85 -6.02
CA LYS A 88 -0.49 14.07 -5.09
C LYS A 88 0.10 12.71 -4.69
N PRO A 89 1.42 12.51 -4.76
CA PRO A 89 2.03 11.25 -4.36
C PRO A 89 1.72 10.89 -2.92
N VAL A 90 1.43 9.61 -2.68
CA VAL A 90 1.20 9.05 -1.35
C VAL A 90 2.51 8.46 -0.85
N VAL A 91 2.95 8.85 0.34
CA VAL A 91 4.17 8.32 0.97
C VAL A 91 3.79 7.45 2.14
N LEU A 92 4.29 6.21 2.15
CA LEU A 92 4.06 5.24 3.23
C LEU A 92 5.32 5.16 4.10
N SER A 93 5.32 5.82 5.26
CA SER A 93 6.54 6.00 6.07
C SER A 93 7.14 4.70 6.61
N THR A 94 6.33 3.69 6.89
CA THR A 94 6.73 2.42 7.53
C THR A 94 6.60 1.21 6.61
N SER A 95 6.34 1.43 5.32
CA SER A 95 6.04 0.37 4.36
C SER A 95 7.25 -0.05 3.54
N PRO A 96 7.35 -1.33 3.11
CA PRO A 96 8.42 -1.81 2.24
C PRO A 96 8.48 -1.13 0.85
N VAL A 97 7.47 -0.35 0.46
CA VAL A 97 7.45 0.35 -0.84
C VAL A 97 8.60 1.34 -0.97
N GLY A 98 8.94 2.06 0.11
CA GLY A 98 10.14 2.93 0.16
C GLY A 98 10.19 4.10 -0.83
N HIS A 99 9.11 4.39 -1.58
CA HIS A 99 9.06 5.51 -2.53
C HIS A 99 7.65 6.14 -2.61
N PRO A 100 7.53 7.38 -3.10
CA PRO A 100 6.22 8.00 -3.32
C PRO A 100 5.39 7.23 -4.36
N ILE A 101 4.12 7.01 -4.05
CA ILE A 101 3.18 6.23 -4.85
C ILE A 101 2.27 7.19 -5.62
N ARG A 102 2.23 7.04 -6.94
CA ARG A 102 1.32 7.81 -7.82
C ARG A 102 0.18 6.98 -8.37
N GLU A 103 0.39 5.68 -8.51
CA GLU A 103 -0.57 4.76 -9.09
C GLU A 103 -0.49 3.41 -8.39
N ILE A 104 -1.65 2.81 -8.18
CA ILE A 104 -1.76 1.41 -7.75
C ILE A 104 -2.80 0.71 -8.60
N ILE A 105 -2.70 -0.60 -8.63
CA ILE A 105 -3.70 -1.48 -9.21
C ILE A 105 -4.13 -2.49 -8.16
N ILE A 106 -5.44 -2.74 -8.09
CA ILE A 106 -6.00 -3.88 -7.38
C ILE A 106 -6.59 -4.81 -8.42
N THR A 107 -6.07 -6.02 -8.52
CA THR A 107 -6.61 -7.03 -9.43
C THR A 107 -7.93 -7.55 -8.89
N ARG A 108 -8.91 -7.77 -9.77
CA ARG A 108 -10.12 -8.49 -9.36
C ARG A 108 -9.88 -9.99 -9.47
N PRO A 109 -10.36 -10.78 -8.50
CA PRO A 109 -10.24 -12.23 -8.56
C PRO A 109 -11.08 -12.73 -9.75
N THR A 110 -10.43 -13.36 -10.72
CA THR A 110 -11.12 -13.97 -11.88
C THR A 110 -11.72 -15.33 -11.54
N LYS A 111 -11.17 -15.96 -10.50
CA LYS A 111 -11.53 -17.28 -9.99
C LYS A 111 -11.76 -17.19 -8.49
N VAL A 112 -12.65 -18.01 -7.95
CA VAL A 112 -13.02 -18.01 -6.52
C VAL A 112 -11.83 -18.26 -5.60
N TRP A 113 -10.83 -19.02 -6.07
CA TRP A 113 -9.63 -19.36 -5.31
C TRP A 113 -8.44 -18.42 -5.56
N GLU A 114 -8.54 -17.46 -6.48
CA GLU A 114 -7.47 -16.49 -6.70
C GLU A 114 -7.75 -15.26 -5.85
N PRO A 115 -6.87 -14.88 -4.91
CA PRO A 115 -7.10 -13.69 -4.12
C PRO A 115 -6.88 -12.41 -4.95
N PRO A 116 -7.55 -11.30 -4.60
CA PRO A 116 -7.18 -9.99 -5.13
C PRO A 116 -5.74 -9.65 -4.74
N ARG A 117 -5.05 -8.93 -5.61
CA ARG A 117 -3.63 -8.57 -5.43
C ARG A 117 -3.47 -7.06 -5.50
N LEU A 118 -2.57 -6.52 -4.69
CA LEU A 118 -2.19 -5.12 -4.71
C LEU A 118 -0.89 -4.96 -5.50
N LEU A 119 -0.92 -4.17 -6.56
CA LEU A 119 0.23 -3.84 -7.39
C LEU A 119 0.56 -2.36 -7.25
N ILE A 120 1.83 -2.06 -7.03
CA ILE A 120 2.35 -0.69 -6.89
C ILE A 120 3.49 -0.53 -7.89
N LYS A 121 3.51 0.60 -8.62
CA LYS A 121 4.63 0.88 -9.54
C LYS A 121 5.89 1.22 -8.76
N ASN A 122 7.00 0.56 -9.08
CA ASN A 122 8.31 0.96 -8.60
C ASN A 122 8.85 2.20 -9.35
N GLN A 123 10.03 2.69 -8.94
CA GLN A 123 10.70 3.82 -9.59
C GLN A 123 11.04 3.55 -11.07
N GLN A 124 11.20 2.29 -11.46
CA GLN A 124 11.45 1.83 -12.83
C GLN A 124 10.17 1.64 -13.66
N GLN A 125 9.02 2.11 -13.17
CA GLN A 125 7.69 1.99 -13.81
C GLN A 125 7.18 0.55 -13.97
N GLN A 126 7.74 -0.40 -13.22
CA GLN A 126 7.31 -1.80 -13.22
C GLN A 126 6.28 -2.06 -12.13
N TRP A 127 5.30 -2.92 -12.41
CA TRP A 127 4.31 -3.34 -11.43
C TRP A 127 4.90 -4.39 -10.49
N VAL A 128 4.93 -4.05 -9.20
CA VAL A 128 5.41 -4.92 -8.14
C VAL A 128 4.23 -5.30 -7.25
N GLU A 129 4.10 -6.60 -6.98
CA GLU A 129 3.06 -7.13 -6.09
C GLU A 129 3.46 -6.92 -4.64
N TYR A 130 2.54 -6.38 -3.86
CA TYR A 130 2.68 -6.18 -2.42
C TYR A 130 1.54 -6.88 -1.70
N HIS A 131 1.88 -7.48 -0.57
CA HIS A 131 0.91 -8.00 0.38
C HIS A 131 0.46 -6.85 1.30
N SER A 132 -0.83 -6.86 1.64
CA SER A 132 -1.38 -6.03 2.71
C SER A 132 -2.07 -6.95 3.71
N ARG A 133 -1.85 -6.68 4.99
CA ARG A 133 -2.55 -7.36 6.10
C ARG A 133 -4.07 -7.10 6.07
N GLN A 134 -4.48 -6.07 5.34
CA GLN A 134 -5.87 -5.67 5.19
C GLN A 134 -6.46 -6.28 3.92
N SER A 135 -7.67 -6.81 4.03
CA SER A 135 -8.35 -7.42 2.89
C SER A 135 -8.66 -6.36 1.81
N LEU A 136 -8.43 -6.73 0.55
CA LEU A 136 -8.75 -5.88 -0.61
C LEU A 136 -10.23 -6.01 -1.03
N MET A 137 -10.93 -7.05 -0.55
CA MET A 137 -12.31 -7.34 -0.94
C MET A 137 -13.30 -6.24 -0.55
N PRO A 138 -13.29 -5.68 0.68
CA PRO A 138 -14.22 -4.61 1.06
C PRO A 138 -14.12 -3.39 0.13
N LEU A 139 -12.90 -3.02 -0.26
CA LEU A 139 -12.67 -1.93 -1.21
C LEU A 139 -13.25 -2.27 -2.60
N LEU A 140 -13.02 -3.49 -3.10
CA LEU A 140 -13.54 -3.95 -4.39
C LEU A 140 -15.07 -4.01 -4.41
N ASP A 141 -15.70 -4.49 -3.35
CA ASP A 141 -17.15 -4.60 -3.23
C ASP A 141 -17.83 -3.22 -3.23
N ARG A 142 -17.25 -2.24 -2.52
CA ARG A 142 -17.73 -0.85 -2.52
C ARG A 142 -17.66 -0.20 -3.89
N ILE A 143 -16.58 -0.46 -4.64
CA ILE A 143 -16.41 0.07 -6.00
C ILE A 143 -17.46 -0.54 -6.92
N LYS A 144 -17.65 -1.86 -6.87
CA LYS A 144 -18.68 -2.55 -7.63
C LYS A 144 -20.07 -1.97 -7.36
N ALA A 145 -20.43 -1.80 -6.09
CA ALA A 145 -21.72 -1.22 -5.69
C ALA A 145 -21.91 0.22 -6.22
N THR A 146 -20.85 1.03 -6.19
CA THR A 146 -20.90 2.42 -6.68
C THR A 146 -21.05 2.48 -8.21
N THR A 147 -20.33 1.64 -8.95
CA THR A 147 -20.43 1.57 -10.41
C THR A 147 -21.83 1.13 -10.86
N HIS A 148 -22.38 0.07 -10.25
CA HIS A 148 -23.73 -0.41 -10.60
C HIS A 148 -24.82 0.63 -10.35
N LYS A 149 -24.73 1.39 -9.25
CA LYS A 149 -25.70 2.45 -8.93
C LYS A 149 -25.73 3.54 -10.01
N ILE A 150 -24.57 3.89 -10.57
CA ILE A 150 -24.48 4.90 -11.63
C ILE A 150 -25.09 4.37 -12.93
N ASP A 151 -24.83 3.11 -13.28
CA ASP A 151 -25.36 2.50 -14.51
C ASP A 151 -26.88 2.34 -14.47
N SER A 152 -27.45 2.02 -13.31
CA SER A 152 -28.90 1.97 -13.14
C SER A 152 -29.58 3.34 -13.21
N LEU A 153 -28.91 4.41 -12.77
CA LEU A 153 -29.44 5.77 -12.86
C LEU A 153 -29.42 6.32 -14.29
N HIS A 154 -28.43 5.95 -15.09
CA HIS A 154 -28.36 6.34 -16.50
C HIS A 154 -29.29 5.53 -17.42
N ALA A 155 -29.81 4.39 -16.98
CA ALA A 155 -30.76 3.56 -17.74
C ALA A 155 -32.24 3.99 -17.58
N LEU A 156 -32.51 4.97 -16.72
CA LEU A 156 -33.86 5.48 -16.40
C LEU A 156 -34.16 6.86 -17.02
N VAL A 157 -33.28 7.34 -17.91
CA VAL A 157 -33.42 8.61 -18.65
C VAL A 157 -33.43 8.30 -20.13
#